data_AF-A0A4Y2NA23-F1
#
_entry.id   AF-A0A4Y2NA23-F1
#
_cell.length_a   1.000
_cell.length_b   1.000
_cell.length_c   1.000
_cell.angle_alpha   90.00
_cell.angle_beta   90.00
_cell.angle_gamma   90.00
#
_symmetry.space_group_name_H-M   'P 1'
#
loop_
_entity.id
_entity.type
_entity.pdbx_description
1 polymer ?
#
loop_
_entity_poly.entity_id
_entity_poly.type
_entity_poly.pdbx_seq_one_letter_code
_entity_poly.pdbx_strand_id
1 'polypeptide(L)'
;MKHQPGTLNLARWLTTANRILRLYISTSDPSNEFITLVVFILRVYAPSWFQIKVHHSIKDGSRHLWHFISSSRYLPKKYRDIIEPVISRNVYFAAPENMLLAMLTGERCHIRTLTVWRIIKAREIGPDDNCVRRFITPAVNF
;
A
#
# COMPACT_ATOMS: atom_id res chain seq x y z
N MET A 1 19.70 -10.97 -3.57
CA MET A 1 19.48 -10.38 -4.91
C MET A 1 18.98 -8.94 -4.74
N LYS A 2 19.72 -7.94 -5.22
CA LYS A 2 19.26 -6.55 -5.26
C LYS A 2 18.24 -6.44 -6.41
N HIS A 3 16.95 -6.39 -6.10
CA HIS A 3 15.96 -6.01 -7.09
C HIS A 3 16.16 -4.53 -7.41
N GLN A 4 16.80 -4.22 -8.54
CA GLN A 4 16.69 -2.89 -9.12
C GLN A 4 15.21 -2.68 -9.49
N PRO A 5 14.54 -1.64 -8.96
CA PRO A 5 13.22 -1.29 -9.45
C PRO A 5 13.39 -0.86 -10.91
N GLY A 6 12.94 -1.70 -11.85
CA GLY A 6 12.90 -1.34 -13.26
C GLY A 6 12.05 -0.08 -13.45
N THR A 7 12.32 0.68 -14.52
CA THR A 7 11.61 1.92 -14.83
C THR A 7 10.10 1.72 -14.76
N LEU A 8 9.46 2.34 -13.76
CA LEU A 8 8.00 2.39 -13.62
C LEU A 8 7.43 3.18 -14.80
N ASN A 9 7.11 2.48 -15.89
CA ASN A 9 6.49 3.11 -17.04
C ASN A 9 4.97 3.25 -16.79
N LEU A 10 4.60 4.39 -16.18
CA LEU A 10 3.22 4.73 -15.81
C LEU A 10 2.23 4.63 -16.99
N ALA A 11 2.67 4.97 -18.20
CA ALA A 11 1.82 4.94 -19.39
C ALA A 11 1.33 3.52 -19.72
N ARG A 12 2.14 2.49 -19.38
CA ARG A 12 1.80 1.10 -19.66
C ARG A 12 0.63 0.62 -18.81
N TRP A 13 0.56 1.00 -17.53
CA TRP A 13 -0.55 0.56 -16.68
C TRP A 13 -1.88 1.16 -17.11
N LEU A 14 -1.95 2.49 -17.26
CA LEU A 14 -3.20 3.18 -17.59
C LEU A 14 -3.74 2.66 -18.94
N THR A 15 -2.84 2.40 -19.89
CA THR A 15 -3.19 1.76 -21.17
C THR A 15 -3.76 0.36 -20.96
N THR A 16 -3.15 -0.48 -20.14
CA THR A 16 -3.65 -1.84 -19.85
C THR A 16 -5.01 -1.81 -19.16
N ALA A 17 -5.19 -0.97 -18.15
CA ALA A 17 -6.47 -0.82 -17.45
C ALA A 17 -7.57 -0.36 -18.41
N ASN A 18 -7.31 0.66 -19.23
CA ASN A 18 -8.27 1.14 -20.23
C ASN A 18 -8.59 0.09 -21.29
N ARG A 19 -7.62 -0.71 -21.72
CA ARG A 19 -7.85 -1.84 -22.65
C ARG A 19 -8.74 -2.91 -22.03
N ILE A 20 -8.51 -3.27 -20.77
CA ILE A 20 -9.34 -4.23 -20.02
C ILE A 20 -10.77 -3.72 -19.88
N LEU A 21 -10.95 -2.46 -19.49
CA LEU A 21 -12.28 -1.86 -19.33
C LEU A 21 -13.02 -1.76 -20.67
N ARG A 22 -12.33 -1.41 -21.76
CA ARG A 22 -12.92 -1.39 -23.10
C ARG A 22 -13.33 -2.79 -23.54
N LEU A 23 -12.46 -3.79 -23.32
CA LEU A 23 -12.76 -5.19 -23.63
C LEU A 23 -14.01 -5.66 -22.87
N TYR A 24 -14.16 -5.30 -21.59
CA TYR A 24 -15.34 -5.62 -20.80
C TYR A 24 -16.63 -5.07 -21.41
N ILE A 25 -16.64 -3.78 -21.79
CA ILE A 25 -17.81 -3.15 -22.44
C ILE A 25 -18.15 -3.82 -23.78
N SER A 26 -17.14 -4.31 -24.51
CA SER A 26 -17.32 -4.99 -25.78
C SER A 26 -17.59 -6.50 -25.66
N THR A 27 -17.69 -7.06 -24.45
CA THR A 27 -17.93 -8.50 -24.23
C THR A 27 -19.36 -8.72 -23.74
N SER A 28 -20.18 -9.41 -24.55
CA SER A 28 -21.60 -9.64 -24.21
C SER A 28 -21.81 -10.57 -23.01
N ASP A 29 -20.93 -11.57 -22.84
CA ASP A 29 -21.00 -12.55 -21.74
C ASP A 29 -19.60 -12.73 -21.10
N PRO A 30 -19.21 -11.84 -20.16
CA PRO A 30 -17.90 -11.88 -19.54
C PRO A 30 -17.80 -12.96 -18.46
N SER A 31 -16.68 -13.69 -18.42
CA SER A 31 -16.43 -14.69 -17.37
C SER A 31 -16.35 -14.06 -15.98
N ASN A 32 -16.63 -14.86 -14.94
CA ASN A 32 -16.54 -14.42 -13.54
C ASN A 32 -15.14 -13.91 -13.17
N GLU A 33 -14.09 -14.55 -13.70
CA GLU A 33 -12.70 -14.11 -13.56
C GLU A 33 -12.49 -12.72 -14.16
N PHE A 34 -13.08 -12.48 -15.34
CA PHE A 34 -12.94 -11.21 -16.03
C PHE A 34 -13.69 -10.08 -15.31
N ILE A 35 -14.92 -10.36 -14.85
CA ILE A 35 -15.68 -9.44 -13.98
C ILE A 35 -14.87 -9.13 -12.71
N THR A 36 -14.28 -10.14 -12.08
CA THR A 36 -13.46 -9.95 -10.87
C THR A 36 -12.28 -9.02 -11.12
N LEU A 37 -11.60 -9.18 -12.27
CA LEU A 37 -10.49 -8.31 -12.66
C LEU A 37 -10.95 -6.86 -12.88
N VAL A 38 -12.08 -6.64 -13.54
CA VAL A 38 -12.66 -5.31 -13.76
C VAL A 38 -13.04 -4.65 -12.44
N VAL A 39 -13.73 -5.39 -11.56
CA VAL A 39 -14.10 -4.91 -10.22
C VAL A 39 -12.85 -4.58 -9.40
N PHE A 40 -11.79 -5.38 -9.51
CA PHE A 40 -10.51 -5.09 -8.85
C PHE A 40 -9.86 -3.79 -9.35
N ILE A 41 -9.86 -3.56 -10.67
CA ILE A 41 -9.34 -2.31 -11.26
C ILE A 41 -10.12 -1.11 -10.70
N LEU A 42 -11.45 -1.19 -10.66
CA LEU A 42 -12.31 -0.09 -10.25
C LEU A 42 -12.29 0.16 -8.73
N ARG A 43 -12.28 -0.90 -7.91
CA ARG A 43 -12.39 -0.79 -6.44
C ARG A 43 -11.06 -0.64 -5.72
N VAL A 44 -9.99 -1.25 -6.25
CA VAL A 44 -8.71 -1.32 -5.55
C VAL A 44 -7.67 -0.51 -6.29
N TYR A 45 -7.43 -0.86 -7.55
CA TYR A 45 -6.25 -0.36 -8.25
C TYR A 45 -6.36 1.13 -8.60
N ALA A 46 -7.43 1.54 -9.29
CA ALA A 46 -7.59 2.93 -9.73
C ALA A 46 -7.67 3.92 -8.55
N PRO A 47 -8.46 3.66 -7.48
CA PRO A 47 -8.46 4.52 -6.30
C PRO A 47 -7.09 4.60 -5.63
N SER A 48 -6.42 3.45 -5.42
CA SER A 48 -5.09 3.43 -4.79
C SER A 48 -4.05 4.18 -5.61
N TRP A 49 -4.05 4.00 -6.94
CA TRP A 49 -3.15 4.71 -7.83
C TRP A 49 -3.37 6.22 -7.78
N PHE A 50 -4.63 6.66 -7.79
CA PHE A 50 -4.96 8.08 -7.71
C PHE A 50 -4.54 8.68 -6.37
N GLN A 51 -4.80 7.98 -5.27
CA GLN A 51 -4.37 8.38 -3.92
C GLN A 51 -2.86 8.56 -3.83
N ILE A 52 -2.07 7.63 -4.38
CA ILE A 52 -0.60 7.73 -4.42
C ILE A 52 -0.16 8.94 -5.24
N LYS A 53 -0.84 9.25 -6.34
CA LYS A 53 -0.46 10.38 -7.20
C LYS A 53 -0.77 11.72 -6.57
N VAL A 54 -1.94 11.86 -5.94
CA VAL A 54 -2.35 13.07 -5.24
C VAL A 54 -1.53 13.28 -3.96
N HIS A 55 -1.30 12.21 -3.21
CA HIS A 55 -0.58 12.24 -1.93
C HIS A 55 0.73 11.45 -2.00
N HIS A 56 1.65 11.87 -2.86
CA HIS A 56 2.90 11.14 -3.13
C HIS A 56 3.97 11.30 -2.02
N SER A 57 3.69 12.07 -0.96
CA SER A 57 4.63 12.27 0.14
C SER A 57 4.81 10.99 0.94
N ILE A 58 6.03 10.75 1.42
CA ILE A 58 6.37 9.58 2.24
C ILE A 58 5.48 9.44 3.50
N LYS A 59 4.99 10.57 4.04
CA LYS A 59 4.07 10.59 5.19
C LYS A 59 2.76 9.85 4.94
N ASP A 60 2.35 9.71 3.68
CA ASP A 60 1.12 9.05 3.28
C ASP A 60 1.35 7.57 2.91
N GLY A 61 2.60 7.11 2.85
CA GLY A 61 2.95 5.76 2.41
C GLY A 61 2.28 4.65 3.21
N SER A 62 2.25 4.75 4.54
CA SER A 62 1.53 3.78 5.40
C SER A 62 0.02 3.80 5.16
N ARG A 63 -0.56 4.96 4.82
CA ARG A 63 -1.99 5.09 4.51
C ARG A 63 -2.31 4.43 3.17
N HIS A 64 -1.44 4.61 2.17
CA HIS A 64 -1.57 3.96 0.87
C HIS A 64 -1.47 2.44 0.97
N LEU A 65 -0.49 1.94 1.72
CA LEU A 65 -0.35 0.50 1.99
C LEU A 65 -1.60 -0.05 2.67
N TRP A 66 -2.07 0.62 3.73
CA TRP A 66 -3.28 0.23 4.44
C TRP A 66 -4.51 0.23 3.53
N HIS A 67 -4.70 1.29 2.74
CA HIS A 67 -5.82 1.39 1.80
C HIS A 67 -5.81 0.24 0.78
N PHE A 68 -4.65 -0.10 0.25
CA PHE A 68 -4.54 -1.21 -0.71
C PHE A 68 -4.89 -2.56 -0.06
N ILE A 69 -4.38 -2.82 1.14
CA ILE A 69 -4.69 -4.05 1.90
C ILE A 69 -6.19 -4.09 2.21
N SER A 70 -6.72 -3.04 2.85
CA SER A 70 -8.13 -3.00 3.25
C SER A 70 -9.08 -3.16 2.07
N SER A 71 -8.77 -2.49 0.95
CA SER A 71 -9.62 -2.52 -0.25
C SER A 71 -9.57 -3.86 -0.96
N SER A 72 -8.53 -4.67 -0.79
CA SER A 72 -8.40 -5.98 -1.45
C SER A 72 -8.96 -7.17 -0.65
N ARG A 73 -9.34 -6.96 0.62
CA ARG A 73 -9.86 -8.02 1.52
C ARG A 73 -11.15 -8.69 1.06
N TYR A 74 -11.95 -8.04 0.22
CA TYR A 74 -13.18 -8.65 -0.31
C TYR A 74 -12.88 -9.79 -1.31
N LEU A 75 -11.66 -9.87 -1.84
CA LEU A 75 -11.31 -10.87 -2.83
C LEU A 75 -11.27 -12.28 -2.22
N PRO A 76 -11.77 -13.29 -2.96
CA PRO A 76 -11.53 -14.69 -2.65
C PRO A 76 -10.04 -14.99 -2.45
N LYS A 77 -9.73 -15.93 -1.54
CA LYS A 77 -8.34 -16.29 -1.18
C LYS A 77 -7.47 -16.58 -2.41
N LYS A 78 -8.01 -17.32 -3.39
CA LYS A 78 -7.30 -17.65 -4.65
C LYS A 78 -6.73 -16.42 -5.39
N TYR A 79 -7.39 -15.27 -5.30
CA TYR A 79 -6.92 -14.03 -5.92
C TYR A 79 -6.05 -13.21 -4.96
N ARG A 80 -6.32 -13.28 -3.65
CA ARG A 80 -5.45 -12.68 -2.63
C ARG A 80 -4.04 -13.25 -2.67
N ASP A 81 -3.93 -14.58 -2.79
CA ASP A 81 -2.65 -15.28 -2.91
C ASP A 81 -1.80 -14.79 -4.12
N ILE A 82 -2.43 -14.21 -5.16
CA ILE A 82 -1.75 -13.63 -6.33
C ILE A 82 -1.23 -12.21 -6.02
N ILE A 83 -2.01 -11.40 -5.30
CA ILE A 83 -1.69 -9.98 -5.06
C ILE A 83 -0.82 -9.77 -3.83
N GLU A 84 -0.91 -10.62 -2.81
CA GLU A 84 -0.16 -10.48 -1.55
C GLU A 84 1.36 -10.42 -1.75
N PRO A 85 1.97 -11.25 -2.62
CA PRO A 85 3.41 -11.12 -2.94
C PRO A 85 3.76 -9.78 -3.60
N VAL A 86 2.82 -9.17 -4.33
CA VAL A 86 3.01 -7.85 -4.96
C VAL A 86 2.94 -6.75 -3.92
N ILE A 87 1.97 -6.81 -3.00
CA ILE A 87 1.84 -5.85 -1.89
C ILE A 87 3.02 -5.97 -0.93
N SER A 88 3.52 -7.20 -0.70
CA SER A 88 4.65 -7.51 0.17
C SER A 88 5.92 -6.74 -0.18
N ARG A 89 6.09 -6.34 -1.46
CA ARG A 89 7.21 -5.50 -1.91
C ARG A 89 7.19 -4.08 -1.33
N ASN A 90 6.03 -3.62 -0.84
CA ASN A 90 5.82 -2.29 -0.26
C ASN A 90 5.61 -2.33 1.26
N VAL A 91 5.80 -3.48 1.91
CA VAL A 91 5.54 -3.67 3.35
C VAL A 91 6.48 -2.87 4.26
N TYR A 92 7.56 -2.29 3.73
CA TYR A 92 8.37 -1.33 4.48
C TYR A 92 7.57 -0.12 4.98
N PHE A 93 6.45 0.25 4.33
CA PHE A 93 5.55 1.30 4.83
C PHE A 93 4.77 0.89 6.08
N ALA A 94 4.75 -0.39 6.44
CA ALA A 94 4.24 -0.87 7.72
C ALA A 94 5.31 -0.84 8.84
N ALA A 95 6.52 -0.33 8.56
CA ALA A 95 7.54 -0.19 9.60
C ALA A 95 7.08 0.82 10.66
N PRO A 96 7.44 0.61 11.95
CA PRO A 96 7.03 1.50 13.04
C PRO A 96 7.34 2.97 12.77
N GLU A 97 8.50 3.29 12.18
CA GLU A 97 8.91 4.65 11.87
C GLU A 97 7.99 5.30 10.84
N ASN A 98 7.61 4.57 9.78
CA ASN A 98 6.71 5.05 8.74
C ASN A 98 5.27 5.21 9.26
N MET A 99 4.82 4.27 10.10
CA MET A 99 3.52 4.38 10.77
C MET A 99 3.46 5.60 11.69
N LEU A 100 4.50 5.84 12.50
CA LEU A 100 4.58 7.02 13.36
C LEU A 100 4.59 8.30 12.52
N LEU A 101 5.30 8.33 11.39
CA LEU A 101 5.29 9.48 10.47
C LEU A 101 3.88 9.77 9.91
N ALA A 102 3.16 8.72 9.51
CA ALA A 102 1.78 8.84 9.04
C ALA A 102 0.82 9.28 10.14
N MET A 103 1.02 8.83 11.39
CA MET A 103 0.21 9.27 12.52
C MET A 103 0.51 10.73 12.92
N LEU A 104 1.78 11.15 12.87
CA LEU A 104 2.22 12.51 13.20
C LEU A 104 1.58 13.56 12.29
N THR A 105 1.33 13.19 11.04
CA THR A 105 0.69 14.03 10.02
C THR A 105 -0.81 13.74 9.89
N GLY A 106 -1.40 13.03 10.86
CA GLY A 106 -2.83 12.73 10.91
C GLY A 106 -3.67 13.98 11.14
N GLU A 107 -4.87 14.04 10.57
CA GLU A 107 -5.81 15.15 10.77
C GLU A 107 -6.28 15.26 12.22
N ARG A 108 -6.44 14.10 12.89
CA ARG A 108 -6.94 13.99 14.26
C ARG A 108 -5.86 14.38 15.27
N CYS A 109 -6.11 15.45 16.03
CA CYS A 109 -5.18 15.98 17.03
C CYS A 109 -4.72 14.91 18.04
N HIS A 110 -5.65 14.14 18.61
CA HIS A 110 -5.32 13.11 19.60
C HIS A 110 -4.38 12.02 19.05
N ILE A 111 -4.44 11.70 17.76
CA ILE A 111 -3.52 10.75 17.12
C ILE A 111 -2.11 11.33 17.05
N ARG A 112 -1.99 12.61 16.66
CA ARG A 112 -0.69 13.30 16.63
C ARG A 112 -0.07 13.38 18.03
N THR A 113 -0.87 13.73 19.03
CA THR A 113 -0.43 13.78 20.44
C THR A 113 0.06 12.40 20.88
N LEU A 114 -0.72 11.34 20.64
CA LEU A 114 -0.32 9.96 20.96
C LEU A 114 1.01 9.57 20.30
N THR A 115 1.24 9.97 19.05
CA THR A 115 2.52 9.72 18.34
C THR A 115 3.68 10.42 19.03
N VAL A 116 3.53 11.68 19.41
CA VAL A 116 4.58 12.43 20.14
C VAL A 116 4.93 11.71 21.44
N TRP A 117 3.93 11.30 22.23
CA TRP A 117 4.14 10.51 23.44
C TRP A 117 4.89 9.20 23.17
N ARG A 118 4.52 8.46 22.11
CA ARG A 118 5.21 7.23 21.71
C ARG A 118 6.67 7.48 21.34
N ILE A 119 6.97 8.58 20.65
CA ILE A 119 8.34 8.96 20.27
C ILE A 119 9.15 9.31 21.51
N ILE A 120 8.62 10.13 22.44
CA ILE A 120 9.31 10.50 23.69
C ILE A 120 9.64 9.26 24.50
N LYS A 121 8.65 8.39 24.76
CA LYS A 121 8.84 7.15 25.50
C LYS A 121 9.86 6.21 24.84
N ALA A 122 9.86 6.12 23.51
CA ALA A 122 10.83 5.29 22.80
C ALA A 122 12.26 5.83 22.89
N ARG A 123 12.44 7.15 23.00
CA ARG A 123 13.76 7.78 23.20
C ARG A 123 14.30 7.55 24.61
N GLU A 124 13.45 7.55 25.63
CA GLU A 124 13.83 7.28 27.02
C GLU A 124 14.33 5.84 27.26
N ILE A 125 13.85 4.89 26.45
CA ILE A 125 14.19 3.46 26.58
C ILE A 125 15.46 3.07 25.79
N GLY A 126 15.91 3.91 24.84
CA GLY A 126 16.99 3.56 23.93
C GLY A 126 18.33 3.36 24.64
N PRO A 127 19.05 2.23 24.46
CA PRO A 127 20.42 2.09 24.97
C PRO A 127 21.36 3.07 24.24
N ASP A 128 22.46 3.44 24.91
CA ASP A 128 23.56 4.31 24.43
C ASP A 128 24.35 3.73 23.22
N ASP A 129 23.89 2.61 22.67
CA ASP A 129 24.62 1.87 21.66
C ASP A 129 24.46 2.54 20.30
N ASN A 130 25.54 3.15 19.80
CA ASN A 130 25.65 3.86 18.52
C ASN A 130 25.46 2.96 17.27
N CYS A 131 24.84 1.78 17.42
CA CYS A 131 24.58 0.86 16.34
C CYS A 131 23.40 1.32 15.47
N VAL A 132 23.60 1.28 14.15
CA VAL A 132 22.54 1.53 13.16
C VAL A 132 21.43 0.48 13.32
N ARG A 133 20.19 0.94 13.54
CA ARG A 133 19.02 0.05 13.67
C ARG A 133 18.87 -0.80 12.39
N ARG A 134 18.88 -2.12 12.54
CA ARG A 134 18.68 -3.05 11.43
C ARG A 134 17.23 -2.99 10.95
N PHE A 135 17.04 -2.84 9.63
CA PHE A 135 15.71 -2.96 9.02
C PHE A 135 15.21 -4.40 9.10
N ILE A 136 13.99 -4.57 9.62
CA ILE A 136 13.27 -5.84 9.68
C ILE A 136 12.00 -5.67 8.86
N THR A 137 11.74 -6.59 7.93
CA THR A 137 10.49 -6.60 7.15
C THR A 137 9.31 -6.82 8.11
N PRO A 138 8.36 -5.87 8.21
CA PRO A 138 7.21 -6.03 9.09
C PRO A 138 6.34 -7.22 8.67
N ALA A 139 5.79 -7.94 9.65
CA ALA A 139 4.71 -8.88 9.38
C ALA A 139 3.41 -8.09 9.16
N VAL A 140 2.70 -8.37 8.07
CA VAL A 140 1.45 -7.69 7.70
C VAL A 140 0.32 -8.71 7.57
N ASN A 141 -0.84 -8.36 8.10
CA ASN A 141 -2.05 -9.16 8.00
C ASN A 141 -2.88 -8.69 6.79
N PHE A 142 -2.82 -9.47 5.72
CA PHE A 142 -3.50 -9.19 4.44
C PHE A 142 -5.02 -9.40 4.54
#